data_AF-A0AB34YCZ0-F1
#
_entry.id   AF-A0AB34YCZ0-F1
#
_cell.length_a   1.000
_cell.length_b   1.000
_cell.length_c   1.000
_cell.angle_alpha   90.00
_cell.angle_beta   90.00
_cell.angle_gamma   90.00
#
_symmetry.space_group_name_H-M   'P 1'
#
loop_
_entity.id
_entity.type
_entity.pdbx_description
1 polymer ?
#
loop_
_entity_poly.entity_id
_entity_poly.type
_entity_poly.pdbx_seq_one_letter_code
_entity_poly.pdbx_strand_id
1 'polypeptide(L)'
;MRVLITNLFIHSNSGTETVSALLADGLRQAGHDVAVFAPTLGGLAQGMRARGHKVHDRIAEITEKPDVIHAHHLTPTLIAMARFPDVPIVFTCHSSFFEVEAPMLHPQIRQWVAVDEACRAKSLSRGVPSDRLSIIHNAVDLKRFKPRQPLPAKPVRGLLLTKNREHQQAVRQACEIMNVTLDEMGPATGKISGEIEKDLVNYDIVFATARMAIEAAAVGCSVIICDARGFAGRLSTENMKRWRDWNLGVGLLSEPTTIENVTRAISEYGADDAHGVMLYMRSVAGLDAYIDEYVRIYQKAVEDHAPLNTSECHLASAHWIEELVVTSEKRKWHAIATELGQHQENNYQDVFLARLGDVEAGLRDVRRDVQESSVSVGNRLDATNDLLASINGSTAAVGRFTDQARNFYQALIPTSVRKVLYRWRQQ
;
A
#
# COMPACT_ATOMS: atom_id res chain seq x y z
N MET A 1 -20.84 -15.23 6.02
CA MET A 1 -20.69 -14.46 4.76
C MET A 1 -19.34 -14.77 4.15
N ARG A 2 -19.20 -14.65 2.82
CA ARG A 2 -17.95 -14.66 2.08
C ARG A 2 -17.42 -13.24 1.95
N VAL A 3 -16.26 -12.95 2.52
CA VAL A 3 -15.63 -11.62 2.53
C VAL A 3 -14.35 -11.66 1.72
N LEU A 4 -14.23 -10.77 0.74
CA LEU A 4 -12.96 -10.51 0.05
C LEU A 4 -12.31 -9.26 0.63
N ILE A 5 -11.12 -9.39 1.23
CA ILE A 5 -10.32 -8.28 1.70
C ILE A 5 -9.29 -7.92 0.61
N THR A 6 -9.22 -6.66 0.18
CA THR A 6 -8.19 -6.20 -0.77
C THR A 6 -7.11 -5.39 -0.04
N ASN A 7 -5.84 -5.59 -0.36
CA ASN A 7 -4.75 -4.72 0.10
C ASN A 7 -3.69 -4.60 -1.01
N LEU A 8 -2.84 -3.58 -0.96
CA LEU A 8 -1.73 -3.45 -1.92
C LEU A 8 -0.60 -4.43 -1.60
N PHE A 9 -0.38 -4.67 -0.30
CA PHE A 9 0.66 -5.56 0.21
C PHE A 9 0.08 -6.51 1.26
N ILE A 10 0.61 -7.72 1.34
CA ILE A 10 0.60 -8.59 2.51
C ILE A 10 2.01 -9.23 2.60
N HIS A 11 3.00 -8.40 2.93
CA HIS A 11 4.43 -8.68 2.78
C HIS A 11 5.23 -8.61 4.10
N SER A 12 5.26 -7.47 4.81
CA SER A 12 6.29 -7.13 5.82
C SER A 12 5.76 -6.71 7.21
N ASN A 13 4.50 -6.99 7.55
CA ASN A 13 3.88 -6.53 8.81
C ASN A 13 3.81 -4.99 8.94
N SER A 14 3.49 -4.27 7.85
CA SER A 14 3.21 -2.84 7.94
C SER A 14 1.81 -2.55 8.53
N GLY A 15 1.41 -1.27 8.56
CA GLY A 15 0.21 -0.81 9.27
C GLY A 15 -1.08 -1.47 8.78
N THR A 16 -1.47 -1.24 7.52
CA THR A 16 -2.71 -1.77 6.95
C THR A 16 -2.64 -3.28 6.72
N GLU A 17 -1.46 -3.82 6.44
CA GLU A 17 -1.22 -5.26 6.33
C GLU A 17 -1.59 -6.01 7.61
N THR A 18 -1.12 -5.50 8.76
CA THR A 18 -1.40 -6.13 10.05
C THR A 18 -2.87 -5.97 10.44
N VAL A 19 -3.50 -4.84 10.08
CA VAL A 19 -4.94 -4.67 10.24
C VAL A 19 -5.73 -5.65 9.38
N SER A 20 -5.32 -5.86 8.13
CA SER A 20 -5.95 -6.83 7.21
C SER A 20 -5.83 -8.26 7.76
N ALA A 21 -4.66 -8.61 8.31
CA ALA A 21 -4.45 -9.91 8.94
C ALA A 21 -5.31 -10.10 10.19
N LEU A 22 -5.36 -9.10 11.08
CA LEU A 22 -6.19 -9.09 12.29
C LEU A 22 -7.69 -9.22 11.95
N LEU A 23 -8.16 -8.48 10.95
CA LEU A 23 -9.53 -8.55 10.46
C LEU A 23 -9.84 -9.93 9.89
N ALA A 24 -8.94 -10.50 9.08
CA ALA A 24 -9.11 -11.84 8.52
C ALA A 24 -9.14 -12.92 9.62
N ASP A 25 -8.29 -12.81 10.64
CA ASP A 25 -8.26 -13.70 11.80
C ASP A 25 -9.60 -13.64 12.55
N GLY A 26 -10.06 -12.43 12.89
CA GLY A 26 -11.31 -12.22 13.63
C GLY A 26 -12.57 -12.65 12.86
N LEU A 27 -12.67 -12.33 11.57
CA LEU A 27 -13.80 -12.75 10.73
C LEU A 27 -13.90 -14.28 10.60
N ARG A 28 -12.75 -14.98 10.45
CA ARG A 28 -12.74 -16.44 10.42
C ARG A 28 -13.14 -17.06 11.75
N GLN A 29 -12.68 -16.49 12.86
CA GLN A 29 -13.08 -16.94 14.21
C GLN A 29 -14.59 -16.77 14.42
N ALA A 30 -15.19 -15.72 13.83
CA ALA A 30 -16.65 -15.51 13.82
C ALA A 30 -17.41 -16.39 12.79
N GLY A 31 -16.73 -17.31 12.09
CA GLY A 31 -17.36 -18.27 11.17
C GLY A 31 -17.60 -17.77 9.75
N HIS A 32 -16.97 -16.66 9.34
CA HIS A 32 -17.05 -16.16 7.97
C HIS A 32 -16.00 -16.84 7.07
N ASP A 33 -16.33 -16.99 5.78
CA ASP A 33 -15.38 -17.43 4.77
C ASP A 33 -14.62 -16.22 4.23
N VAL A 34 -13.30 -16.20 4.36
CA VAL A 34 -12.48 -15.01 4.09
C VAL A 34 -11.39 -15.35 3.09
N ALA A 35 -11.33 -14.55 2.03
CA ALA A 35 -10.20 -14.49 1.10
C ALA A 35 -9.52 -13.13 1.17
N VAL A 36 -8.20 -13.11 1.03
CA VAL A 36 -7.39 -11.89 0.97
C VAL A 36 -6.72 -11.80 -0.39
N PHE A 37 -6.90 -10.68 -1.08
CA PHE A 37 -6.23 -10.37 -2.33
C PHE A 37 -5.23 -9.24 -2.13
N ALA A 38 -3.97 -9.48 -2.50
CA ALA A 38 -2.97 -8.43 -2.58
C ALA A 38 -1.94 -8.71 -3.69
N PRO A 39 -1.66 -7.75 -4.60
CA PRO A 39 -0.73 -7.95 -5.72
C PRO A 39 0.71 -8.29 -5.29
N THR A 40 1.09 -7.99 -4.05
CA THR A 40 2.43 -8.26 -3.53
C THR A 40 2.35 -8.97 -2.19
N LEU A 41 2.90 -10.19 -2.16
CA LEU A 41 2.89 -11.08 -1.00
C LEU A 41 4.31 -11.33 -0.50
N GLY A 42 4.44 -11.57 0.80
CA GLY A 42 5.71 -11.87 1.46
C GLY A 42 5.53 -12.74 2.70
N GLY A 43 6.40 -12.55 3.70
CA GLY A 43 6.43 -13.36 4.90
C GLY A 43 5.11 -13.36 5.68
N LEU A 44 4.42 -12.21 5.75
CA LEU A 44 3.09 -12.15 6.39
C LEU A 44 2.07 -13.04 5.67
N ALA A 45 2.01 -13.02 4.34
CA ALA A 45 1.10 -13.87 3.57
C ALA A 45 1.37 -15.35 3.78
N GLN A 46 2.66 -15.75 3.84
CA GLN A 46 3.06 -17.11 4.15
C GLN A 46 2.58 -17.52 5.56
N GLY A 47 2.77 -16.65 6.55
CA GLY A 47 2.28 -16.87 7.91
C GLY A 47 0.76 -16.99 7.99
N MET A 48 0.02 -16.16 7.24
CA MET A 48 -1.44 -16.27 7.14
C MET A 48 -1.87 -17.58 6.49
N ARG A 49 -1.24 -17.98 5.38
CA ARG A 49 -1.53 -19.27 4.72
C ARG A 49 -1.25 -20.45 5.64
N ALA A 50 -0.17 -20.42 6.43
CA ALA A 50 0.15 -21.45 7.41
C ALA A 50 -0.93 -21.55 8.53
N ARG A 51 -1.61 -20.45 8.85
CA ARG A 51 -2.81 -20.44 9.73
C ARG A 51 -4.11 -20.82 9.02
N GLY A 52 -4.04 -21.20 7.74
CA GLY A 52 -5.16 -21.69 6.94
C GLY A 52 -5.93 -20.61 6.19
N HIS A 53 -5.43 -19.38 6.08
CA HIS A 53 -6.08 -18.31 5.31
C HIS A 53 -5.94 -18.51 3.81
N LYS A 54 -6.98 -18.15 3.06
CA LYS A 54 -6.95 -18.05 1.60
C LYS A 54 -6.36 -16.69 1.22
N VAL A 55 -5.12 -16.67 0.75
CA VAL A 55 -4.41 -15.44 0.37
C VAL A 55 -3.91 -15.59 -1.06
N HIS A 56 -4.22 -14.63 -1.94
CA HIS A 56 -3.96 -14.69 -3.38
C HIS A 56 -3.36 -13.37 -3.88
N ASP A 57 -2.44 -13.46 -4.84
CA ASP A 57 -1.88 -12.33 -5.59
C ASP A 57 -2.43 -12.21 -7.01
N ARG A 58 -3.19 -13.22 -7.46
CA ARG A 58 -3.92 -13.21 -8.73
C ARG A 58 -5.41 -13.25 -8.46
N ILE A 59 -6.12 -12.21 -8.89
CA ILE A 59 -7.58 -12.12 -8.73
C ILE A 59 -8.34 -13.29 -9.39
N ALA A 60 -7.75 -13.89 -10.43
CA ALA A 60 -8.31 -15.05 -11.13
C ALA A 60 -8.37 -16.33 -10.28
N GLU A 61 -7.56 -16.44 -9.23
CA GLU A 61 -7.59 -17.59 -8.30
C GLU A 61 -8.78 -17.54 -7.33
N ILE A 62 -9.44 -16.39 -7.23
CA ILE A 62 -10.63 -16.20 -6.40
C ILE A 62 -11.84 -16.52 -7.29
N THR A 63 -12.24 -17.78 -7.29
CA THR A 63 -13.32 -18.30 -8.14
C THR A 63 -14.70 -18.07 -7.52
N GLU A 64 -14.79 -18.16 -6.19
CA GLU A 64 -16.03 -17.96 -5.45
C GLU A 64 -16.41 -16.48 -5.40
N LYS A 65 -17.68 -16.17 -5.73
CA LYS A 65 -18.21 -14.81 -5.64
C LYS A 65 -18.32 -14.41 -4.16
N PRO A 66 -17.65 -13.31 -3.72
CA PRO A 66 -17.85 -12.80 -2.36
C PRO A 66 -19.25 -12.20 -2.20
N ASP A 67 -19.74 -12.19 -0.96
CA ASP A 67 -20.98 -11.49 -0.61
C ASP A 67 -20.70 -9.98 -0.42
N VAL A 68 -19.49 -9.64 0.04
CA VAL A 68 -19.00 -8.25 0.24
C VAL A 68 -17.49 -8.16 0.01
N ILE A 69 -17.04 -7.02 -0.52
CA ILE A 69 -15.60 -6.69 -0.59
C ILE A 69 -15.29 -5.67 0.50
N HIS A 70 -14.38 -6.01 1.41
CA HIS A 70 -13.72 -5.05 2.28
C HIS A 70 -12.51 -4.48 1.55
N ALA A 71 -12.62 -3.24 1.12
CA ALA A 71 -11.63 -2.60 0.27
C ALA A 71 -10.61 -1.81 1.09
N HIS A 72 -9.33 -2.16 0.95
CA HIS A 72 -8.21 -1.27 1.27
C HIS A 72 -7.46 -0.90 -0.01
N HIS A 73 -7.01 0.35 -0.09
CA HIS A 73 -6.22 0.92 -1.20
C HIS A 73 -6.93 0.92 -2.56
N LEU A 74 -6.71 1.96 -3.36
CA LEU A 74 -7.47 2.16 -4.60
C LEU A 74 -7.20 1.09 -5.68
N THR A 75 -5.93 0.75 -5.93
CA THR A 75 -5.55 -0.13 -7.03
C THR A 75 -6.04 -1.58 -6.89
N PRO A 76 -5.86 -2.31 -5.77
CA PRO A 76 -6.39 -3.66 -5.64
C PRO A 76 -7.93 -3.68 -5.56
N THR A 77 -8.54 -2.59 -5.09
CA THR A 77 -10.00 -2.42 -5.09
C THR A 77 -10.56 -2.34 -6.50
N LEU A 78 -9.93 -1.57 -7.40
CA LEU A 78 -10.32 -1.49 -8.81
C LEU A 78 -10.26 -2.87 -9.50
N ILE A 79 -9.21 -3.66 -9.20
CA ILE A 79 -9.08 -5.03 -9.71
C ILE A 79 -10.24 -5.92 -9.24
N ALA A 80 -10.60 -5.83 -7.95
CA ALA A 80 -11.70 -6.60 -7.39
C ALA A 80 -13.07 -6.15 -7.94
N MET A 81 -13.29 -4.84 -8.12
CA MET A 81 -14.49 -4.27 -8.77
C MET A 81 -14.67 -4.84 -10.18
N ALA A 82 -13.61 -4.85 -10.99
CA ALA A 82 -13.66 -5.37 -12.35
C ALA A 82 -13.99 -6.87 -12.41
N ARG A 83 -13.47 -7.66 -11.45
CA ARG A 83 -13.78 -9.09 -11.36
C ARG A 83 -15.20 -9.37 -10.88
N PHE A 84 -15.70 -8.54 -9.96
CA PHE A 84 -16.96 -8.74 -9.23
C PHE A 84 -17.83 -7.46 -9.30
N PRO A 85 -18.40 -7.14 -10.47
CA PRO A 85 -19.07 -5.86 -10.74
C PRO A 85 -20.37 -5.63 -9.96
N ASP A 86 -20.98 -6.69 -9.43
CA ASP A 86 -22.24 -6.62 -8.70
C ASP A 86 -22.07 -6.82 -7.18
N VAL A 87 -20.84 -6.95 -6.68
CA VAL A 87 -20.60 -7.15 -5.25
C VAL A 87 -20.50 -5.80 -4.55
N PRO A 88 -21.25 -5.57 -3.46
CA PRO A 88 -21.16 -4.33 -2.69
C PRO A 88 -19.81 -4.22 -1.97
N ILE A 89 -19.33 -2.98 -1.88
CA ILE A 89 -18.01 -2.67 -1.34
C ILE A 89 -18.14 -1.81 -0.10
N VAL A 90 -17.34 -2.15 0.92
CA VAL A 90 -17.07 -1.33 2.08
C VAL A 90 -15.63 -0.85 1.99
N PHE A 91 -15.41 0.44 1.78
CA PHE A 91 -14.07 1.00 1.60
C PHE A 91 -13.55 1.62 2.89
N THR A 92 -12.36 1.22 3.34
CA THR A 92 -11.74 1.73 4.56
C THR A 92 -10.56 2.66 4.25
N CYS A 93 -10.62 3.90 4.74
CA CYS A 93 -9.54 4.88 4.68
C CYS A 93 -8.69 4.81 5.97
N HIS A 94 -7.42 4.41 5.85
CA HIS A 94 -6.50 4.24 6.99
C HIS A 94 -5.54 5.43 7.20
N SER A 95 -5.52 6.38 6.26
CA SER A 95 -4.62 7.53 6.24
C SER A 95 -5.30 8.71 5.56
N SER A 96 -5.28 9.85 6.24
CA SER A 96 -5.67 11.13 5.64
C SER A 96 -4.63 11.70 4.69
N PHE A 97 -3.41 11.14 4.69
CA PHE A 97 -2.25 11.69 4.01
C PHE A 97 -2.02 11.08 2.63
N PHE A 98 -2.04 9.74 2.52
CA PHE A 98 -1.64 9.04 1.30
C PHE A 98 -2.77 9.00 0.27
N GLU A 99 -2.47 9.37 -0.97
CA GLU A 99 -3.43 9.32 -2.09
C GLU A 99 -3.80 7.89 -2.46
N VAL A 100 -2.95 6.90 -2.21
CA VAL A 100 -3.30 5.47 -2.39
C VAL A 100 -4.46 5.01 -1.51
N GLU A 101 -4.73 5.74 -0.42
CA GLU A 101 -5.80 5.48 0.55
C GLU A 101 -6.95 6.50 0.46
N ALA A 102 -6.78 7.56 -0.32
CA ALA A 102 -7.75 8.64 -0.40
C ALA A 102 -9.05 8.16 -1.09
N PRO A 103 -10.23 8.39 -0.50
CA PRO A 103 -11.50 7.96 -1.10
C PRO A 103 -11.70 8.50 -2.52
N MET A 104 -12.13 7.62 -3.42
CA MET A 104 -12.62 7.96 -4.76
C MET A 104 -14.01 7.38 -4.91
N LEU A 105 -15.01 8.18 -5.29
CA LEU A 105 -16.38 7.70 -5.36
C LEU A 105 -16.55 6.63 -6.46
N HIS A 106 -17.33 5.60 -6.15
CA HIS A 106 -17.75 4.58 -7.10
C HIS A 106 -19.11 4.02 -6.67
N PRO A 107 -20.09 3.80 -7.59
CA PRO A 107 -21.42 3.34 -7.21
C PRO A 107 -21.46 1.98 -6.48
N GLN A 108 -20.48 1.09 -6.73
CA GLN A 108 -20.35 -0.18 -5.99
C GLN A 108 -19.99 0.01 -4.51
N ILE A 109 -19.41 1.15 -4.11
CA ILE A 109 -19.05 1.41 -2.71
C ILE A 109 -20.28 1.90 -1.97
N ARG A 110 -20.84 1.03 -1.13
CA ARG A 110 -22.09 1.29 -0.40
C ARG A 110 -21.84 1.91 0.96
N GLN A 111 -20.77 1.51 1.63
CA GLN A 111 -20.39 2.06 2.94
C GLN A 111 -18.91 2.43 2.95
N TRP A 112 -18.59 3.40 3.78
CA TRP A 112 -17.25 3.95 3.97
C TRP A 112 -16.88 3.86 5.44
N VAL A 113 -15.62 3.55 5.71
CA VAL A 113 -15.07 3.51 7.05
C VAL A 113 -13.84 4.40 7.11
N ALA A 114 -13.79 5.28 8.10
CA ALA A 114 -12.58 5.99 8.48
C ALA A 114 -12.04 5.40 9.79
N VAL A 115 -10.72 5.34 9.96
CA VAL A 115 -10.14 4.80 11.20
C VAL A 115 -9.99 5.82 12.33
N ASP A 116 -10.17 7.10 12.02
CA ASP A 116 -10.11 8.22 12.95
C ASP A 116 -10.77 9.47 12.35
N GLU A 117 -10.82 10.55 13.15
CA GLU A 117 -11.37 11.83 12.71
C GLU A 117 -10.60 12.48 11.55
N ALA A 118 -9.29 12.24 11.41
CA ALA A 118 -8.51 12.77 10.29
C ALA A 118 -8.92 12.11 8.96
N CYS A 119 -9.08 10.79 8.96
CA CYS A 119 -9.54 10.01 7.83
C CYS A 119 -11.01 10.33 7.52
N ARG A 120 -11.83 10.60 8.54
CA ARG A 120 -13.22 11.06 8.36
C ARG A 120 -13.25 12.41 7.64
N ALA A 121 -12.47 13.38 8.11
CA ALA A 121 -12.35 14.68 7.47
C ALA A 121 -11.89 14.57 6.00
N LYS A 122 -10.85 13.76 5.72
CA LYS A 122 -10.38 13.49 4.36
C LYS A 122 -11.46 12.85 3.49
N SER A 123 -12.26 11.92 4.05
CA SER A 123 -13.34 11.27 3.32
C SER A 123 -14.44 12.25 2.93
N LEU A 124 -14.89 13.08 3.89
CA LEU A 124 -15.88 14.13 3.64
C LEU A 124 -15.38 15.15 2.60
N SER A 125 -14.11 15.55 2.67
CA SER A 125 -13.52 16.47 1.69
C SER A 125 -13.41 15.88 0.28
N ARG A 126 -13.52 14.55 0.13
CA ARG A 126 -13.56 13.84 -1.14
C ARG A 126 -14.99 13.55 -1.63
N GLY A 127 -16.01 14.08 -0.94
CA GLY A 127 -17.41 13.95 -1.32
C GLY A 127 -18.07 12.66 -0.83
N VAL A 128 -17.46 11.93 0.12
CA VAL A 128 -18.11 10.78 0.75
C VAL A 128 -19.35 11.23 1.53
N PRO A 129 -20.55 10.66 1.29
CA PRO A 129 -21.77 10.99 2.02
C PRO A 129 -21.64 10.66 3.51
N SER A 130 -22.00 11.59 4.38
CA SER A 130 -21.87 11.44 5.84
C SER A 130 -22.75 10.33 6.43
N ASP A 131 -23.91 10.05 5.82
CA ASP A 131 -24.84 8.98 6.19
C ASP A 131 -24.36 7.57 5.78
N ARG A 132 -23.30 7.50 4.96
CA ARG A 132 -22.62 6.28 4.54
C ARG A 132 -21.21 6.13 5.13
N LEU A 133 -20.79 7.06 5.98
CA LEU A 133 -19.45 7.11 6.57
C LEU A 133 -19.50 6.79 8.07
N SER A 134 -18.86 5.69 8.46
CA SER A 134 -18.67 5.29 9.87
C SER A 134 -17.22 5.49 10.30
N ILE A 135 -16.99 5.62 11.61
CA ILE A 135 -15.64 5.51 12.18
C ILE A 135 -15.51 4.13 12.83
N ILE A 136 -14.47 3.37 12.49
CA ILE A 136 -14.07 2.17 13.23
C ILE A 136 -12.57 2.27 13.50
N HIS A 137 -12.22 2.41 14.77
CA HIS A 137 -10.82 2.57 15.17
C HIS A 137 -10.03 1.24 15.13
N ASN A 138 -8.69 1.33 15.17
CA ASN A 138 -7.84 0.14 15.21
C ASN A 138 -8.10 -0.70 16.47
N ALA A 139 -8.21 -2.01 16.32
CA ALA A 139 -8.41 -2.94 17.43
C ALA A 139 -7.13 -3.65 17.86
N VAL A 140 -7.23 -4.35 19.00
CA VAL A 140 -6.21 -5.19 19.61
C VAL A 140 -6.83 -6.56 19.87
N ASP A 141 -6.10 -7.62 19.49
CA ASP A 141 -6.43 -8.97 19.93
C ASP A 141 -6.09 -9.13 21.42
N LEU A 142 -7.06 -8.85 22.28
CA LEU A 142 -6.90 -8.94 23.75
C LEU A 142 -6.67 -10.38 24.23
N LYS A 143 -6.86 -11.39 23.38
CA LYS A 143 -6.49 -12.78 23.68
C LYS A 143 -4.98 -12.95 23.52
N ARG A 144 -4.34 -12.31 22.53
CA ARG A 144 -2.87 -12.27 22.35
C ARG A 144 -2.17 -11.27 23.27
N PHE A 145 -2.66 -10.03 23.34
CA PHE A 145 -2.08 -8.96 24.14
C PHE A 145 -2.57 -9.03 25.59
N LYS A 146 -1.88 -9.86 26.38
CA LYS A 146 -2.18 -10.06 27.80
C LYS A 146 -1.69 -8.87 28.64
N PRO A 147 -2.39 -8.53 29.74
CA PRO A 147 -1.90 -7.53 30.68
C PRO A 147 -0.53 -7.91 31.26
N ARG A 148 0.34 -6.91 31.45
CA ARG A 148 1.59 -7.07 32.20
C ARG A 148 1.37 -7.01 33.72
N GLN A 149 2.42 -7.32 34.47
CA GLN A 149 2.45 -7.07 35.92
C GLN A 149 2.40 -5.55 36.21
N PRO A 150 1.98 -5.11 37.40
CA PRO A 150 1.92 -3.69 37.75
C PRO A 150 3.23 -2.95 37.44
N LEU A 151 3.08 -1.70 36.98
CA LEU A 151 4.20 -0.80 36.70
C LEU A 151 4.97 -0.44 37.98
N PRO A 152 6.31 -0.32 37.91
CA PRO A 152 7.10 0.17 39.04
C PRO A 152 6.79 1.64 39.34
N ALA A 153 7.13 2.10 40.54
CA ALA A 153 6.94 3.50 40.95
C ALA A 153 7.77 4.50 40.10
N LYS A 154 8.88 4.04 39.52
CA LYS A 154 9.71 4.80 38.58
C LYS A 154 10.03 3.94 37.36
N PRO A 155 10.01 4.50 36.14
CA PRO A 155 10.28 3.73 34.93
C PRO A 155 11.76 3.35 34.85
N VAL A 156 12.03 2.13 34.40
CA VAL A 156 13.41 1.63 34.22
C VAL A 156 13.65 1.20 32.77
N ARG A 157 12.64 0.63 32.11
CA ARG A 157 12.75 0.11 30.74
C ARG A 157 11.82 0.83 29.78
N GLY A 158 12.40 1.39 28.72
CA GLY A 158 11.72 2.03 27.61
C GLY A 158 11.81 1.19 26.33
N LEU A 159 10.78 1.24 25.49
CA LEU A 159 10.80 0.72 24.12
C LEU A 159 10.36 1.80 23.14
N LEU A 160 11.17 2.07 22.13
CA LEU A 160 10.76 2.86 20.98
C LEU A 160 10.34 1.95 19.82
N LEU A 161 9.07 2.04 19.43
CA LEU A 161 8.53 1.39 18.24
C LEU A 161 8.49 2.37 17.07
N THR A 162 9.38 2.18 16.10
CA THR A 162 9.60 3.17 15.05
C THR A 162 9.83 2.60 13.65
N LYS A 163 9.32 3.31 12.66
CA LYS A 163 9.55 3.05 11.23
C LYS A 163 10.67 3.90 10.63
N ASN A 164 10.98 5.04 11.24
CA ASN A 164 11.88 6.07 10.70
C ASN A 164 12.94 6.49 11.75
N ARG A 165 13.90 7.33 11.35
CA ARG A 165 15.10 7.62 12.17
C ARG A 165 15.12 8.98 12.86
N GLU A 166 14.33 9.92 12.37
CA GLU A 166 14.43 11.36 12.65
C GLU A 166 14.24 11.71 14.13
N HIS A 167 13.33 11.01 14.82
CA HIS A 167 13.02 11.27 16.24
C HIS A 167 13.83 10.41 17.22
N GLN A 168 14.58 9.41 16.75
CA GLN A 168 15.23 8.43 17.62
C GLN A 168 16.24 9.09 18.57
N GLN A 169 16.99 10.09 18.08
CA GLN A 169 18.00 10.78 18.88
C GLN A 169 17.40 11.51 20.08
N ALA A 170 16.28 12.24 19.87
CA ALA A 170 15.60 12.95 20.94
C ALA A 170 15.10 11.97 22.02
N VAL A 171 14.53 10.83 21.61
CA VAL A 171 14.05 9.80 22.55
C VAL A 171 15.21 9.16 23.32
N ARG A 172 16.32 8.81 22.65
CA ARG A 172 17.53 8.27 23.30
C ARG A 172 18.06 9.21 24.38
N GLN A 173 18.25 10.48 24.04
CA GLN A 173 18.82 11.47 24.95
C GLN A 173 17.88 11.76 26.14
N ALA A 174 16.57 11.85 25.90
CA ALA A 174 15.60 12.01 26.97
C ALA A 174 15.58 10.80 27.92
N CYS A 175 15.68 9.58 27.39
CA CYS A 175 15.78 8.36 28.20
C CYS A 175 17.07 8.34 29.03
N GLU A 176 18.21 8.75 28.45
CA GLU A 176 19.49 8.87 29.16
C GLU A 176 19.39 9.86 30.34
N ILE A 177 18.84 11.06 30.10
CA ILE A 177 18.60 12.08 31.14
C ILE A 177 17.74 11.52 32.28
N MET A 178 16.72 10.73 31.94
CA MET A 178 15.76 10.16 32.89
C MET A 178 16.19 8.81 33.47
N ASN A 179 17.39 8.32 33.16
CA ASN A 179 17.92 7.01 33.56
C ASN A 179 17.00 5.82 33.19
N VAL A 180 16.37 5.90 32.01
CA VAL A 180 15.55 4.83 31.42
C VAL A 180 16.39 4.09 30.39
N THR A 181 16.53 2.77 30.54
CA THR A 181 17.19 1.93 29.54
C THR A 181 16.28 1.76 28.34
N LEU A 182 16.73 2.19 27.15
CA LEU A 182 15.92 2.20 25.93
C LEU A 182 16.30 1.05 24.99
N ASP A 183 15.32 0.22 24.65
CA ASP A 183 15.36 -0.64 23.47
C ASP A 183 14.65 0.03 22.29
N GLU A 184 15.05 -0.32 21.07
CA GLU A 184 14.42 0.20 19.85
C GLU A 184 14.10 -0.94 18.89
N MET A 185 12.89 -0.90 18.32
CA MET A 185 12.40 -1.90 17.39
C MET A 185 11.64 -1.25 16.22
N GLY A 186 11.71 -1.92 15.08
CA GLY A 186 11.02 -1.60 13.83
C GLY A 186 11.97 -1.41 12.65
N PRO A 187 11.45 -1.22 11.43
CA PRO A 187 12.23 -1.27 10.20
C PRO A 187 13.46 -0.36 10.19
N ALA A 188 13.39 0.84 10.77
CA ALA A 188 14.52 1.78 10.82
C ALA A 188 15.73 1.27 11.61
N THR A 189 15.52 0.31 12.52
CA THR A 189 16.52 -0.24 13.45
C THR A 189 17.09 -1.58 12.97
N GLY A 190 16.46 -2.22 11.97
CA GLY A 190 16.76 -3.60 11.56
C GLY A 190 16.32 -4.68 12.55
N LYS A 191 15.76 -4.31 13.72
CA LYS A 191 15.24 -5.24 14.72
C LYS A 191 13.72 -5.31 14.62
N ILE A 192 13.18 -6.43 14.18
CA ILE A 192 11.73 -6.64 14.06
C ILE A 192 11.34 -7.83 14.94
N SER A 193 10.32 -7.65 15.78
CA SER A 193 9.74 -8.74 16.57
C SER A 193 8.61 -9.42 15.82
N GLY A 194 8.59 -10.76 15.85
CA GLY A 194 7.47 -11.57 15.39
C GLY A 194 6.39 -11.81 16.45
N GLU A 195 6.65 -11.44 17.71
CA GLU A 195 5.82 -11.77 18.87
C GLU A 195 5.71 -10.56 19.82
N ILE A 196 5.47 -9.37 19.27
CA ILE A 196 5.48 -8.09 20.01
C ILE A 196 4.58 -8.10 21.26
N GLU A 197 3.50 -8.89 21.26
CA GLU A 197 2.61 -9.09 22.39
C GLU A 197 3.32 -9.73 23.61
N LYS A 198 4.38 -10.50 23.39
CA LYS A 198 5.21 -11.12 24.43
C LYS A 198 6.35 -10.20 24.87
N ASP A 199 6.77 -9.27 24.02
CA ASP A 199 7.85 -8.34 24.33
C ASP A 199 7.35 -7.18 25.18
N LEU A 200 6.19 -6.61 24.83
CA LEU A 200 5.63 -5.40 25.47
C LEU A 200 5.49 -5.51 26.99
N VAL A 201 5.23 -6.72 27.51
CA VAL A 201 5.07 -6.94 28.96
C VAL A 201 6.32 -6.56 29.77
N ASN A 202 7.48 -6.51 29.11
CA ASN A 202 8.78 -6.23 29.72
C ASN A 202 9.15 -4.75 29.79
N TYR A 203 8.29 -3.86 29.28
CA TYR A 203 8.58 -2.42 29.19
C TYR A 203 7.65 -1.60 30.07
N ASP A 204 8.21 -0.55 30.67
CA ASP A 204 7.48 0.38 31.52
C ASP A 204 6.93 1.55 30.69
N ILE A 205 7.78 2.09 29.79
CA ILE A 205 7.42 3.16 28.87
C ILE A 205 7.52 2.67 27.43
N VAL A 206 6.52 2.97 26.61
CA VAL A 206 6.55 2.71 25.16
C VAL A 206 6.33 4.01 24.40
N PHE A 207 7.26 4.32 23.51
CA PHE A 207 7.15 5.41 22.55
C PHE A 207 6.62 4.85 21.24
N ALA A 208 5.40 5.25 20.86
CA ALA A 208 4.72 4.69 19.70
C ALA A 208 3.61 5.59 19.19
N THR A 209 3.08 5.30 18.00
CA THR A 209 1.87 5.94 17.46
C THR A 209 0.88 4.90 16.92
N ALA A 210 -0.36 5.34 16.81
CA ALA A 210 -1.49 4.60 16.25
C ALA A 210 -1.65 3.20 16.88
N ARG A 211 -1.77 2.16 16.05
CA ARG A 211 -1.99 0.75 16.47
C ARG A 211 -1.00 0.29 17.53
N MET A 212 0.30 0.60 17.37
CA MET A 212 1.34 0.17 18.31
C MET A 212 1.17 0.80 19.70
N ALA A 213 0.72 2.06 19.74
CA ALA A 213 0.41 2.75 20.99
C ALA A 213 -0.83 2.14 21.68
N ILE A 214 -1.86 1.76 20.92
CA ILE A 214 -3.06 1.12 21.45
C ILE A 214 -2.72 -0.27 22.02
N GLU A 215 -1.90 -1.04 21.30
CA GLU A 215 -1.40 -2.35 21.75
C GLU A 215 -0.61 -2.23 23.07
N ALA A 216 0.35 -1.30 23.15
CA ALA A 216 1.12 -1.04 24.36
C ALA A 216 0.25 -0.59 25.55
N ALA A 217 -0.70 0.32 25.30
CA ALA A 217 -1.65 0.77 26.31
C ALA A 217 -2.53 -0.39 26.82
N ALA A 218 -3.01 -1.26 25.93
CA ALA A 218 -3.84 -2.42 26.29
C ALA A 218 -3.09 -3.50 27.09
N VAL A 219 -1.75 -3.56 26.94
CA VAL A 219 -0.86 -4.41 27.77
C VAL A 219 -0.64 -3.78 29.15
N GLY A 220 -0.61 -2.45 29.25
CA GLY A 220 -0.41 -1.72 30.51
C GLY A 220 0.92 -1.00 30.63
N CYS A 221 1.56 -0.67 29.52
CA CYS A 221 2.71 0.24 29.50
C CYS A 221 2.24 1.70 29.67
N SER A 222 3.09 2.56 30.23
CA SER A 222 2.93 4.01 30.08
C SER A 222 3.30 4.39 28.64
N VAL A 223 2.41 5.07 27.92
CA VAL A 223 2.61 5.34 26.49
C VAL A 223 2.88 6.83 26.25
N ILE A 224 3.94 7.12 25.48
CA ILE A 224 4.25 8.45 24.98
C ILE A 224 4.06 8.44 23.45
N ILE A 225 3.21 9.34 22.97
CA ILE A 225 2.79 9.37 21.57
C ILE A 225 3.74 10.27 20.78
N CYS A 226 4.62 9.66 19.98
CA CYS A 226 5.55 10.37 19.11
C CYS A 226 6.09 9.49 17.97
N ASP A 227 6.37 10.12 16.83
CA ASP A 227 7.18 9.55 15.76
C ASP A 227 7.92 10.63 14.96
N ALA A 228 8.38 10.32 13.75
CA ALA A 228 9.14 11.25 12.91
C ALA A 228 8.31 12.45 12.43
N ARG A 229 6.98 12.35 12.47
CA ARG A 229 6.06 13.42 12.08
C ARG A 229 5.79 14.39 13.21
N GLY A 230 6.06 14.00 14.46
CA GLY A 230 5.88 14.87 15.63
C GLY A 230 5.59 14.12 16.91
N PHE A 231 5.12 14.88 17.89
CA PHE A 231 4.95 14.53 19.29
C PHE A 231 3.59 15.05 19.78
N ALA A 232 2.91 14.24 20.60
CA ALA A 232 1.66 14.64 21.26
C ALA A 232 1.78 14.68 22.79
N GLY A 233 2.70 13.90 23.37
CA GLY A 233 2.86 13.78 24.82
C GLY A 233 2.44 12.42 25.36
N ARG A 234 2.30 12.36 26.69
CA ARG A 234 1.95 11.15 27.42
C ARG A 234 0.44 10.88 27.33
N LEU A 235 0.08 9.64 27.00
CA LEU A 235 -1.30 9.16 27.12
C LEU A 235 -1.66 9.01 28.60
N SER A 236 -2.78 9.59 29.02
CA SER A 236 -3.23 9.63 30.42
C SER A 236 -4.73 9.41 30.55
N THR A 237 -5.22 9.16 31.78
CA THR A 237 -6.67 9.04 32.02
C THR A 237 -7.44 10.32 31.70
N GLU A 238 -6.78 11.49 31.72
CA GLU A 238 -7.35 12.79 31.37
C GLU A 238 -7.60 12.96 29.87
N ASN A 239 -6.75 12.35 29.03
CA ASN A 239 -6.79 12.56 27.57
C ASN A 239 -7.19 11.33 26.75
N MET A 240 -7.20 10.13 27.34
CA MET A 240 -7.35 8.85 26.62
C MET A 240 -8.60 8.76 25.75
N LYS A 241 -9.74 9.28 26.19
CA LYS A 241 -10.99 9.25 25.41
C LYS A 241 -10.89 10.12 24.17
N ARG A 242 -10.50 11.38 24.34
CA ARG A 242 -10.30 12.32 23.24
C ARG A 242 -9.24 11.83 22.26
N TRP A 243 -8.13 11.27 22.76
CA TRP A 243 -7.06 10.77 21.90
C TRP A 243 -7.44 9.48 21.17
N ARG A 244 -8.38 8.70 21.72
CA ARG A 244 -8.94 7.52 21.05
C ARG A 244 -9.68 7.89 19.75
N ASP A 245 -10.39 9.01 19.72
CA ASP A 245 -11.08 9.52 18.52
C ASP A 245 -10.11 9.79 17.35
N TRP A 246 -8.86 10.10 17.69
CA TRP A 246 -7.74 10.27 16.74
C TRP A 246 -6.91 9.01 16.56
N ASN A 247 -7.39 7.87 17.10
CA ASN A 247 -6.78 6.55 17.01
C ASN A 247 -5.31 6.50 17.48
N LEU A 248 -4.95 7.41 18.40
CA LEU A 248 -3.57 7.67 18.85
C LEU A 248 -2.60 8.01 17.70
N GLY A 249 -3.13 8.50 16.58
CA GLY A 249 -2.46 8.64 15.30
C GLY A 249 -1.97 10.06 15.01
N VAL A 250 -1.76 10.32 13.72
CA VAL A 250 -1.08 11.52 13.22
C VAL A 250 -1.78 12.82 13.58
N GLY A 251 -3.11 12.81 13.74
CA GLY A 251 -3.87 14.02 14.11
C GLY A 251 -3.54 14.59 15.49
N LEU A 252 -2.84 13.82 16.34
CA LEU A 252 -2.37 14.26 17.65
C LEU A 252 -0.96 14.86 17.63
N LEU A 253 -0.17 14.61 16.58
CA LEU A 253 1.25 14.96 16.53
C LEU A 253 1.44 16.44 16.19
N SER A 254 1.10 17.32 17.13
CA SER A 254 1.06 18.77 16.94
C SER A 254 2.36 19.49 17.34
N GLU A 255 3.25 18.82 18.06
CA GLU A 255 4.53 19.39 18.52
C GLU A 255 5.72 18.68 17.87
N PRO A 256 6.91 19.32 17.82
CA PRO A 256 8.12 18.62 17.42
C PRO A 256 8.58 17.63 18.49
N THR A 257 9.15 16.51 18.04
CA THR A 257 9.79 15.53 18.94
C THR A 257 11.18 16.01 19.36
N THR A 258 11.23 16.81 20.43
CA THR A 258 12.49 17.34 21.00
C THR A 258 12.86 16.63 22.31
N ILE A 259 14.11 16.79 22.74
CA ILE A 259 14.62 16.20 23.99
C ILE A 259 13.80 16.72 25.18
N GLU A 260 13.49 18.03 25.20
CA GLU A 260 12.77 18.70 26.28
C GLU A 260 11.35 18.16 26.40
N ASN A 261 10.65 18.07 25.28
CA ASN A 261 9.28 17.57 25.22
C ASN A 261 9.19 16.10 25.67
N VAL A 262 10.10 15.26 25.20
CA VAL A 262 10.14 13.85 25.58
C VAL A 262 10.53 13.68 27.06
N THR A 263 11.52 14.44 27.55
CA THR A 263 11.95 14.42 28.96
C THR A 263 10.79 14.81 29.88
N ARG A 264 10.04 15.86 29.52
CA ARG A 264 8.84 16.29 30.26
C ARG A 264 7.78 15.19 30.29
N ALA A 265 7.48 14.53 29.17
CA ALA A 265 6.51 13.44 29.18
C ALA A 265 6.95 12.22 29.99
N ILE A 266 8.27 11.93 30.04
CA ILE A 266 8.80 10.86 30.92
C ILE A 266 8.68 11.26 32.39
N SER A 267 8.94 12.53 32.75
CA SER A 267 8.85 12.98 34.15
C SER A 267 7.41 12.98 34.69
N GLU A 268 6.41 13.10 33.81
CA GLU A 268 4.98 12.98 34.13
C GLU A 268 4.50 11.52 34.28
N TYR A 269 5.40 10.53 34.26
CA TYR A 269 5.07 9.11 34.43
C TYR A 269 4.25 8.84 35.69
N GLY A 270 3.19 8.02 35.56
CA GLY A 270 2.37 7.56 36.67
C GLY A 270 1.87 6.13 36.45
N ALA A 271 2.26 5.22 37.34
CA ALA A 271 1.91 3.79 37.25
C ALA A 271 0.39 3.56 37.35
N ASP A 272 -0.29 4.21 38.30
CA ASP A 272 -1.74 4.09 38.49
C ASP A 272 -2.52 4.70 37.32
N ASP A 273 -2.03 5.82 36.77
CA ASP A 273 -2.65 6.46 35.61
C ASP A 273 -2.53 5.57 34.36
N ALA A 274 -1.36 4.98 34.10
CA ALA A 274 -1.17 4.01 33.03
C ALA A 274 -2.04 2.74 33.21
N HIS A 275 -2.25 2.30 34.46
CA HIS A 275 -3.21 1.23 34.74
C HIS A 275 -4.65 1.64 34.39
N GLY A 276 -5.07 2.86 34.73
CA GLY A 276 -6.37 3.41 34.34
C GLY A 276 -6.55 3.49 32.81
N VAL A 277 -5.51 3.92 32.10
CA VAL A 277 -5.47 3.93 30.62
C VAL A 277 -5.62 2.52 30.06
N MET A 278 -4.93 1.53 30.63
CA MET A 278 -5.03 0.13 30.21
C MET A 278 -6.45 -0.41 30.36
N LEU A 279 -7.09 -0.20 31.52
CA LEU A 279 -8.47 -0.64 31.75
C LEU A 279 -9.41 -0.05 30.69
N TYR A 280 -9.29 1.24 30.42
CA TYR A 280 -10.07 1.89 29.38
C TYR A 280 -9.79 1.31 27.99
N MET A 281 -8.52 1.20 27.58
CA MET A 281 -8.17 0.73 26.25
C MET A 281 -8.66 -0.70 26.00
N ARG A 282 -8.57 -1.57 27.00
CA ARG A 282 -9.12 -2.94 26.94
C ARG A 282 -10.65 -2.96 26.84
N SER A 283 -11.35 -1.95 27.35
CA SER A 283 -12.81 -1.86 27.24
C SER A 283 -13.30 -1.38 25.87
N VAL A 284 -12.47 -0.68 25.08
CA VAL A 284 -12.90 -0.06 23.82
C VAL A 284 -12.14 -0.52 22.57
N ALA A 285 -11.03 -1.23 22.71
CA ALA A 285 -10.17 -1.63 21.58
C ALA A 285 -10.20 -3.14 21.31
N GLY A 286 -11.12 -3.91 21.89
CA GLY A 286 -11.17 -5.36 21.72
C GLY A 286 -11.53 -5.81 20.29
N LEU A 287 -10.84 -6.84 19.81
CA LEU A 287 -11.09 -7.43 18.49
C LEU A 287 -12.54 -7.91 18.29
N ASP A 288 -13.16 -8.52 19.30
CA ASP A 288 -14.51 -9.09 19.14
C ASP A 288 -15.53 -7.98 18.77
N ALA A 289 -15.55 -6.86 19.51
CA ALA A 289 -16.42 -5.71 19.19
C ALA A 289 -16.10 -5.06 17.84
N TYR A 290 -14.82 -5.01 17.46
CA TYR A 290 -14.39 -4.52 16.16
C TYR A 290 -14.93 -5.37 15.00
N ILE A 291 -14.94 -6.70 15.16
CA ILE A 291 -15.53 -7.62 14.17
C ILE A 291 -17.04 -7.43 14.08
N ASP A 292 -17.73 -7.31 15.21
CA ASP A 292 -19.17 -7.07 15.25
C ASP A 292 -19.55 -5.78 14.50
N GLU A 293 -18.78 -4.71 14.69
CA GLU A 293 -18.99 -3.44 13.98
C GLU A 293 -18.82 -3.59 12.47
N TYR A 294 -17.76 -4.26 12.00
CA TYR A 294 -17.56 -4.50 10.58
C TYR A 294 -18.64 -5.40 9.97
N VAL A 295 -19.04 -6.46 10.66
CA VAL A 295 -20.11 -7.36 10.20
C VAL A 295 -21.43 -6.58 10.05
N ARG A 296 -21.76 -5.69 10.98
CA ARG A 296 -22.92 -4.80 10.87
C ARG A 296 -22.85 -3.88 9.65
N ILE A 297 -21.67 -3.32 9.35
CA ILE A 297 -21.48 -2.48 8.15
C ILE A 297 -21.58 -3.32 6.87
N TYR A 298 -21.04 -4.54 6.87
CA TYR A 298 -21.17 -5.45 5.73
C TYR A 298 -22.63 -5.82 5.47
N GLN A 299 -23.41 -6.11 6.51
CA GLN A 299 -24.85 -6.37 6.38
C GLN A 299 -25.56 -5.17 5.76
N LYS A 300 -25.31 -3.95 6.27
CA LYS A 300 -25.86 -2.71 5.68
C LYS A 300 -25.48 -2.55 4.20
N ALA A 301 -24.26 -2.91 3.81
CA ALA A 301 -23.81 -2.83 2.42
C ALA A 301 -24.48 -3.89 1.52
N VAL A 302 -24.73 -5.09 2.05
CA VAL A 302 -25.36 -6.21 1.32
C VAL A 302 -26.88 -6.02 1.19
N GLU A 303 -27.52 -5.49 2.21
CA GLU A 303 -28.96 -5.19 2.25
C GLU A 303 -29.33 -3.92 1.44
N ASP A 304 -28.33 -3.12 1.06
CA ASP A 304 -28.53 -1.99 0.17
C ASP A 304 -28.77 -2.47 -1.27
N HIS A 305 -30.04 -2.75 -1.58
CA HIS A 305 -30.50 -3.22 -2.88
C HIS A 305 -30.70 -2.09 -3.91
N ALA A 306 -30.19 -0.88 -3.68
CA ALA A 306 -30.26 0.17 -4.68
C ALA A 306 -29.65 -0.34 -6.01
N PRO A 307 -30.37 -0.24 -7.14
CA PRO A 307 -29.90 -0.76 -8.42
C PRO A 307 -28.64 -0.01 -8.84
N LEU A 308 -27.62 -0.76 -9.27
CA LEU A 308 -26.43 -0.18 -9.87
C LEU A 308 -26.76 0.23 -11.30
N ASN A 309 -26.60 1.52 -11.61
CA ASN A 309 -26.63 1.98 -13.00
C ASN A 309 -25.33 1.53 -13.68
N THR A 310 -25.42 0.59 -14.62
CA THR A 310 -24.26 0.05 -15.34
C THR A 310 -23.44 1.13 -16.03
N SER A 311 -24.09 2.14 -16.62
CA SER A 311 -23.39 3.24 -17.29
C SER A 311 -22.59 4.10 -16.31
N GLU A 312 -23.17 4.38 -15.13
CA GLU A 312 -22.47 5.13 -14.07
C GLU A 312 -21.32 4.33 -13.48
N CYS A 313 -21.49 3.01 -13.31
CA CYS A 313 -20.41 2.13 -12.84
C CYS A 313 -19.26 2.09 -13.85
N HIS A 314 -19.55 1.94 -15.14
CA HIS A 314 -18.53 1.95 -16.18
C HIS A 314 -17.79 3.29 -16.24
N LEU A 315 -18.52 4.42 -16.16
CA LEU A 315 -17.91 5.75 -16.15
C LEU A 315 -17.02 5.95 -14.91
N ALA A 316 -17.49 5.53 -13.73
CA ALA A 316 -16.71 5.61 -12.50
C ALA A 316 -15.46 4.72 -12.56
N SER A 317 -15.58 3.50 -13.06
CA SER A 317 -14.44 2.60 -13.30
C SER A 317 -13.45 3.20 -14.30
N ALA A 318 -13.93 3.79 -15.40
CA ALA A 318 -13.08 4.48 -16.38
C ALA A 318 -12.33 5.65 -15.74
N HIS A 319 -12.98 6.46 -14.91
CA HIS A 319 -12.34 7.55 -14.18
C HIS A 319 -11.27 7.04 -13.20
N TRP A 320 -11.53 5.95 -12.49
CA TRP A 320 -10.50 5.31 -11.66
C TRP A 320 -9.31 4.83 -12.50
N ILE A 321 -9.57 4.22 -13.67
CA ILE A 321 -8.53 3.80 -14.61
C ILE A 321 -7.70 5.00 -15.08
N GLU A 322 -8.33 6.10 -15.50
CA GLU A 322 -7.64 7.33 -15.93
C GLU A 322 -6.70 7.87 -14.84
N GLU A 323 -7.12 7.82 -13.59
CA GLU A 323 -6.35 8.35 -12.47
C GLU A 323 -5.22 7.43 -12.00
N LEU A 324 -5.43 6.11 -12.07
CA LEU A 324 -4.56 5.11 -11.45
C LEU A 324 -3.63 4.39 -12.43
N VAL A 325 -3.96 4.36 -13.72
CA VAL A 325 -3.09 3.77 -14.74
C VAL A 325 -1.94 4.72 -15.07
N VAL A 326 -0.74 4.13 -15.21
CA VAL A 326 0.45 4.88 -15.61
C VAL A 326 0.28 5.44 -17.01
N THR A 327 0.34 6.75 -17.13
CA THR A 327 0.31 7.49 -18.39
C THR A 327 1.35 8.62 -18.35
N SER A 328 1.55 9.37 -19.43
CA SER A 328 2.47 10.52 -19.40
C SER A 328 1.99 11.67 -18.51
N GLU A 329 0.68 11.75 -18.25
CA GLU A 329 0.09 12.81 -17.43
C GLU A 329 0.25 12.49 -15.93
N LYS A 330 0.65 13.47 -15.12
CA LYS A 330 0.94 13.27 -13.69
C LYS A 330 -0.34 13.33 -12.84
N ARG A 331 -1.20 12.32 -13.01
CA ARG A 331 -2.42 12.09 -12.22
C ARG A 331 -2.11 11.40 -10.89
N LYS A 332 -3.12 10.83 -10.21
CA LYS A 332 -2.96 10.11 -8.94
C LYS A 332 -1.91 9.01 -8.96
N TRP A 333 -1.76 8.27 -10.07
CA TRP A 333 -0.73 7.23 -10.18
C TRP A 333 0.67 7.74 -9.87
N HIS A 334 0.99 8.99 -10.26
CA HIS A 334 2.31 9.58 -10.03
C HIS A 334 2.52 9.85 -8.54
N ALA A 335 1.53 10.44 -7.87
CA ALA A 335 1.57 10.65 -6.42
C ALA A 335 1.71 9.32 -5.67
N ILE A 336 0.93 8.31 -6.04
CA ILE A 336 1.00 6.96 -5.44
C ILE A 336 2.39 6.33 -5.67
N ALA A 337 2.96 6.45 -6.87
CA ALA A 337 4.31 5.96 -7.16
C ALA A 337 5.37 6.67 -6.30
N THR A 338 5.24 7.98 -6.08
CA THR A 338 6.12 8.74 -5.19
C THR A 338 5.99 8.26 -3.74
N GLU A 339 4.76 8.07 -3.25
CA GLU A 339 4.48 7.59 -1.89
C GLU A 339 5.09 6.20 -1.62
N LEU A 340 5.06 5.31 -2.60
CA LEU A 340 5.59 3.95 -2.49
C LEU A 340 7.11 3.87 -2.61
N GLY A 341 7.82 5.01 -2.66
CA GLY A 341 9.27 5.05 -2.85
C GLY A 341 9.72 4.55 -4.22
N GLN A 342 8.81 4.44 -5.18
CA GLN A 342 9.08 4.05 -6.56
C GLN A 342 9.54 5.25 -7.42
N HIS A 343 9.55 6.46 -6.86
CA HIS A 343 10.31 7.58 -7.39
C HIS A 343 11.48 7.89 -6.45
N GLN A 344 12.66 7.36 -6.77
CA GLN A 344 13.80 8.29 -6.81
C GLN A 344 13.51 9.27 -7.95
N GLU A 345 14.00 10.50 -7.88
CA GLU A 345 13.90 11.52 -8.94
C GLU A 345 14.64 11.12 -10.23
N ASN A 346 14.52 9.88 -10.69
CA ASN A 346 14.76 9.54 -12.08
C ASN A 346 13.50 9.92 -12.82
N ASN A 347 13.54 11.14 -13.33
CA ASN A 347 12.61 11.68 -14.31
C ASN A 347 12.30 10.58 -15.33
N TYR A 348 11.09 10.01 -15.31
CA TYR A 348 10.74 8.95 -16.27
C TYR A 348 10.78 9.47 -17.71
N GLN A 349 10.66 10.79 -17.89
CA GLN A 349 11.01 11.47 -19.13
C GLN A 349 12.49 11.30 -19.48
N ASP A 350 13.43 11.44 -18.56
CA ASP A 350 14.86 11.24 -18.83
C ASP A 350 15.19 9.76 -19.04
N VAL A 351 14.53 8.80 -18.37
CA VAL A 351 14.74 7.37 -18.64
C VAL A 351 14.14 6.97 -19.99
N PHE A 352 12.98 7.52 -20.36
CA PHE A 352 12.34 7.29 -21.65
C PHE A 352 13.09 8.00 -22.79
N LEU A 353 13.58 9.22 -22.57
CA LEU A 353 14.43 9.99 -23.48
C LEU A 353 15.85 9.41 -23.57
N ALA A 354 16.40 8.87 -22.49
CA ALA A 354 17.67 8.13 -22.50
C ALA A 354 17.50 6.82 -23.25
N ARG A 355 16.42 6.07 -23.04
CA ARG A 355 16.14 4.86 -23.85
C ARG A 355 15.88 5.19 -25.33
N LEU A 356 15.21 6.31 -25.63
CA LEU A 356 15.09 6.82 -27.00
C LEU A 356 16.46 7.23 -27.56
N GLY A 357 17.31 7.86 -26.75
CA GLY A 357 18.68 8.22 -27.07
C GLY A 357 19.57 6.99 -27.30
N ASP A 358 19.39 5.92 -26.52
CA ASP A 358 20.08 4.64 -26.67
C ASP A 358 19.62 3.90 -27.93
N VAL A 359 18.33 4.00 -28.26
CA VAL A 359 17.78 3.48 -29.53
C VAL A 359 18.27 4.29 -30.72
N GLU A 360 18.36 5.62 -30.61
CA GLU A 360 18.94 6.48 -31.65
C GLU A 360 20.46 6.28 -31.81
N ALA A 361 21.19 6.10 -30.70
CA ALA A 361 22.61 5.80 -30.70
C ALA A 361 22.87 4.41 -31.28
N GLY A 362 22.07 3.41 -30.90
CA GLY A 362 22.07 2.08 -31.50
C GLY A 362 21.74 2.11 -33.00
N LEU A 363 20.81 2.95 -33.44
CA LEU A 363 20.54 3.16 -34.87
C LEU A 363 21.68 3.88 -35.59
N ARG A 364 22.39 4.80 -34.93
CA ARG A 364 23.59 5.46 -35.48
C ARG A 364 24.78 4.52 -35.54
N ASP A 365 24.98 3.67 -34.55
CA ASP A 365 26.03 2.65 -34.55
C ASP A 365 25.72 1.54 -35.55
N VAL A 366 24.46 1.09 -35.68
CA VAL A 366 24.07 0.19 -36.78
C VAL A 366 24.30 0.85 -38.14
N ARG A 367 24.02 2.16 -38.28
CA ARG A 367 24.27 2.90 -39.52
C ARG A 367 25.77 3.07 -39.78
N ARG A 368 26.57 3.32 -38.74
CA ARG A 368 28.04 3.43 -38.79
C ARG A 368 28.67 2.08 -39.07
N ASP A 369 28.23 0.99 -38.46
CA ASP A 369 28.65 -0.37 -38.74
C ASP A 369 28.26 -0.79 -40.15
N VAL A 370 27.11 -0.37 -40.67
CA VAL A 370 26.74 -0.54 -42.08
C VAL A 370 27.64 0.30 -43.00
N GLN A 371 28.10 1.47 -42.56
CA GLN A 371 28.99 2.36 -43.32
C GLN A 371 30.47 1.91 -43.28
N GLU A 372 30.95 1.45 -42.12
CA GLU A 372 32.26 0.84 -41.90
C GLU A 372 32.30 -0.56 -42.51
N SER A 373 31.20 -1.33 -42.50
CA SER A 373 31.07 -2.57 -43.26
C SER A 373 31.02 -2.31 -44.76
N SER A 374 30.43 -1.20 -45.24
CA SER A 374 30.49 -0.86 -46.68
C SER A 374 31.87 -0.33 -47.11
N VAL A 375 32.62 0.32 -46.21
CA VAL A 375 34.04 0.68 -46.43
C VAL A 375 34.96 -0.54 -46.31
N SER A 376 34.68 -1.49 -45.41
CA SER A 376 35.38 -2.77 -45.26
C SER A 376 35.05 -3.76 -46.39
N VAL A 377 33.84 -3.69 -46.96
CA VAL A 377 33.45 -4.38 -48.21
C VAL A 377 34.18 -3.76 -49.40
N GLY A 378 34.41 -2.44 -49.41
CA GLY A 378 35.24 -1.75 -50.39
C GLY A 378 36.69 -2.24 -50.44
N ASN A 379 37.28 -2.56 -49.28
CA ASN A 379 38.67 -3.04 -49.18
C ASN A 379 38.81 -4.58 -49.17
N ARG A 380 37.71 -5.34 -49.12
CA ARG A 380 37.68 -6.80 -49.31
C ARG A 380 37.17 -7.22 -50.70
N LEU A 381 36.86 -6.26 -51.58
CA LEU A 381 36.43 -6.50 -52.96
C LEU A 381 37.54 -7.07 -53.87
N ASP A 382 38.82 -7.02 -53.46
CA ASP A 382 39.92 -7.67 -54.19
C ASP A 382 40.19 -9.12 -53.75
N ALA A 383 39.76 -9.53 -52.56
CA ALA A 383 39.97 -10.87 -52.02
C ALA A 383 38.74 -11.80 -52.14
N THR A 384 37.61 -11.27 -52.62
CA THR A 384 36.32 -11.99 -52.68
C THR A 384 35.89 -12.32 -54.12
N ASN A 385 36.83 -12.47 -55.07
CA ASN A 385 36.55 -13.08 -56.37
C ASN A 385 36.68 -14.61 -56.33
N ASP A 386 37.44 -15.17 -55.38
CA ASP A 386 37.64 -16.62 -55.27
C ASP A 386 36.55 -17.34 -54.45
N LEU A 387 35.80 -16.62 -53.60
CA LEU A 387 34.68 -17.19 -52.83
C LEU A 387 33.33 -17.13 -53.58
N LEU A 388 33.21 -16.26 -54.59
CA LEU A 388 32.02 -16.09 -55.43
C LEU A 388 31.74 -17.29 -56.37
N ALA A 389 32.70 -18.21 -56.55
CA ALA A 389 32.48 -19.47 -57.26
C ALA A 389 31.70 -20.51 -56.41
N SER A 390 31.71 -20.37 -55.07
CA SER A 390 31.12 -21.34 -54.13
C SER A 390 29.67 -21.02 -53.74
N ILE A 391 29.28 -19.73 -53.70
CA ILE A 391 27.97 -19.29 -53.18
C ILE A 391 26.85 -19.29 -54.25
N ASN A 392 27.19 -19.31 -55.55
CA ASN A 392 26.22 -19.40 -56.66
C ASN A 392 25.35 -20.67 -56.66
N GLY A 393 25.71 -21.69 -55.87
CA GLY A 393 24.86 -22.88 -55.66
C GLY A 393 23.70 -22.69 -54.67
N SER A 394 23.77 -21.70 -53.78
CA SER A 394 22.82 -21.58 -52.65
C SER A 394 21.79 -20.44 -52.79
N THR A 395 22.00 -19.49 -53.71
CA THR A 395 21.11 -18.34 -53.96
C THR A 395 19.86 -18.66 -54.78
N ALA A 396 19.79 -19.82 -55.45
CA ALA A 396 18.59 -20.24 -56.19
C ALA A 396 17.41 -20.69 -55.29
N ALA A 397 17.65 -20.95 -54.00
CA ALA A 397 16.63 -21.42 -53.07
C ALA A 397 15.89 -20.28 -52.35
N VAL A 398 16.56 -19.14 -52.09
CA VAL A 398 15.99 -18.02 -51.32
C VAL A 398 15.13 -17.09 -52.20
N GLY A 399 15.45 -16.96 -53.49
CA GLY A 399 14.69 -16.11 -54.43
C GLY A 399 13.22 -16.51 -54.63
N ARG A 400 12.86 -17.79 -54.41
CA ARG A 400 11.47 -18.25 -54.52
C ARG A 400 10.60 -17.87 -53.32
N PHE A 401 11.20 -17.56 -52.16
CA PHE A 401 10.46 -17.24 -50.94
C PHE A 401 10.11 -15.74 -50.85
N THR A 402 10.98 -14.86 -51.34
CA THR A 402 10.80 -13.40 -51.30
C THR A 402 9.76 -12.88 -52.30
N ASP A 403 9.61 -13.53 -53.46
CA ASP A 403 8.59 -13.16 -54.45
C ASP A 403 7.15 -13.49 -54.00
N GLN A 404 6.96 -14.52 -53.15
CA GLN A 404 5.67 -14.85 -52.55
C GLN A 404 5.22 -13.81 -51.50
N ALA A 405 6.16 -13.31 -50.69
CA ALA A 405 5.89 -12.30 -49.66
C ALA A 405 5.57 -10.91 -50.25
N ARG A 406 6.22 -10.54 -51.36
CA ARG A 406 5.99 -9.26 -52.06
C ARG A 406 4.61 -9.18 -52.71
N ASN A 407 4.14 -10.27 -53.30
CA ASN A 407 2.82 -10.33 -53.94
C ASN A 407 1.67 -10.30 -52.91
N PHE A 408 1.87 -10.85 -51.72
CA PHE A 408 0.91 -10.80 -50.61
C PHE A 408 0.73 -9.37 -50.06
N TYR A 409 1.83 -8.62 -49.93
CA TYR A 409 1.82 -7.24 -49.45
C TYR A 409 1.14 -6.25 -50.42
N GLN A 410 1.17 -6.53 -51.73
CA GLN A 410 0.60 -5.65 -52.76
C GLN A 410 -0.93 -5.80 -52.92
N ALA A 411 -1.52 -6.91 -52.46
CA ALA A 411 -2.96 -7.21 -52.54
C ALA A 411 -3.81 -6.63 -51.39
N LEU A 412 -3.18 -6.25 -50.25
CA LEU A 412 -3.89 -5.91 -49.00
C LEU A 412 -4.07 -4.40 -48.73
N ILE A 413 -3.53 -3.49 -49.56
CA ILE A 413 -3.62 -2.04 -49.31
C ILE A 413 -4.18 -1.30 -50.55
N PRO A 414 -5.40 -0.73 -50.46
CA PRO A 414 -6.03 0.02 -51.55
C PRO A 414 -5.22 1.26 -51.97
N THR A 415 -5.22 1.55 -53.27
CA THR A 415 -4.41 2.60 -53.91
C THR A 415 -4.71 4.01 -53.40
N SER A 416 -5.90 4.25 -52.85
CA SER A 416 -6.31 5.52 -52.23
C SER A 416 -5.52 5.83 -50.96
N VAL A 417 -5.23 4.83 -50.12
CA VAL A 417 -4.45 5.00 -48.87
C VAL A 417 -2.98 5.29 -49.17
N ARG A 418 -2.43 4.71 -50.25
CA ARG A 418 -1.05 4.99 -50.70
C ARG A 418 -0.84 6.45 -51.10
N LYS A 419 -1.85 7.08 -51.74
CA LYS A 419 -1.76 8.49 -52.18
C LYS A 419 -1.88 9.49 -51.02
N VAL A 420 -2.59 9.14 -49.94
CA VAL A 420 -2.69 9.98 -48.73
C VAL A 420 -1.37 9.97 -47.96
N LEU A 421 -0.75 8.80 -47.77
CA LEU A 421 0.55 8.65 -47.12
C LEU A 421 1.69 9.36 -47.87
N TYR A 422 1.57 9.49 -49.19
CA TYR A 422 2.55 10.20 -50.01
C TYR A 422 2.41 11.73 -49.92
N ARG A 423 1.19 12.26 -49.73
CA ARG A 423 0.95 13.71 -49.58
C ARG A 423 1.29 14.24 -48.19
N TRP A 424 1.16 13.41 -47.16
CA TRP A 424 1.49 13.80 -45.77
C TRP A 424 2.99 13.86 -45.49
N ARG A 425 3.83 13.28 -46.37
CA ARG A 425 5.30 13.32 -46.27
C ARG A 425 5.95 14.57 -46.90
N GLN A 426 5.15 15.48 -47.47
CA GLN A 426 5.62 16.64 -48.25
C GLN A 426 5.17 18.00 -47.65
N GLN A 427 4.58 18.01 -46.45
CA GLN A 427 4.45 19.17 -45.57
C GLN A 427 5.12 18.81 -44.24
#